data_AF-A0A9D1EB12-F1
#
_entry.id   AF-A0A9D1EB12-F1
#
_cell.length_a   1.000
_cell.length_b   1.000
_cell.length_c   1.000
_cell.angle_alpha   90.00
_cell.angle_beta   90.00
_cell.angle_gamma   90.00
#
_symmetry.space_group_name_H-M   'P 1'
#
loop_
_entity.id
_entity.type
_entity.pdbx_description
1 polymer ?
#
loop_
_entity_poly.entity_id
_entity_poly.type
_entity_poly.pdbx_seq_one_letter_code
_entity_poly.pdbx_strand_id
1 'polypeptide(L)'
;MKKNFTEIEEIIENRITVLEKEYDLDRWDIQEIRTEAYRENGWGSDPFPLDEEAEEELEEEWHCRSMAEQLAEVGMSMRDFL
;
A
#
# COMPACT_ATOMS: atom_id res chain seq x y z
N MET A 1 -10.41 1.94 22.72
CA MET A 1 -9.01 2.22 23.07
C MET A 1 -8.17 1.55 22.00
N LYS A 2 -7.20 2.24 21.39
CA LYS A 2 -6.36 1.65 20.34
C LYS A 2 -5.52 0.55 20.98
N LYS A 3 -5.63 -0.69 20.48
CA LYS A 3 -4.76 -1.80 20.92
C LYS A 3 -3.34 -1.56 20.44
N ASN A 4 -2.37 -2.02 21.23
CA ASN A 4 -0.97 -1.98 20.82
C ASN A 4 -0.69 -3.04 19.74
N PHE A 5 0.45 -2.91 19.03
CA PHE A 5 0.77 -3.81 17.92
C PHE A 5 0.86 -5.28 18.36
N THR A 6 1.41 -5.56 19.55
CA THR A 6 1.52 -6.93 20.08
C THR A 6 0.16 -7.57 20.31
N GLU A 7 -0.78 -6.83 20.90
CA GLU A 7 -2.15 -7.31 21.10
C GLU A 7 -2.87 -7.60 19.77
N ILE A 8 -2.54 -6.87 18.70
CA ILE A 8 -3.12 -7.06 17.37
C ILE A 8 -2.48 -8.27 16.68
N GLU A 9 -1.17 -8.43 16.77
CA GLU A 9 -0.48 -9.62 16.25
C GLU A 9 -0.98 -10.91 16.93
N GLU A 10 -1.22 -10.91 18.25
CA GLU A 10 -1.82 -12.07 18.94
C GLU A 10 -3.23 -12.40 18.39
N ILE A 11 -4.03 -11.39 18.05
CA ILE A 11 -5.37 -11.59 17.45
C ILE A 11 -5.24 -12.18 16.04
N ILE A 12 -4.31 -11.65 15.25
CA ILE A 12 -4.00 -12.11 13.90
C ILE A 12 -3.57 -13.58 13.94
N GLU A 13 -2.56 -13.93 14.75
CA GLU A 13 -2.04 -15.29 14.89
C GLU A 13 -3.13 -16.27 15.32
N ASN A 14 -3.94 -15.90 16.31
CA ASN A 14 -5.03 -16.76 16.77
C ASN A 14 -6.09 -16.96 15.68
N ARG A 15 -6.40 -15.92 14.89
CA ARG A 15 -7.38 -16.00 13.80
C ARG A 15 -6.86 -16.87 12.65
N ILE A 16 -5.61 -16.70 12.24
CA ILE A 16 -4.94 -17.55 11.24
C ILE A 16 -4.96 -19.00 11.71
N THR A 17 -4.51 -19.29 12.94
CA THR A 17 -4.44 -20.65 13.49
C THR A 17 -5.81 -21.36 13.53
N VAL A 18 -6.89 -20.60 13.78
CA VAL A 18 -8.25 -21.15 13.76
C VAL A 18 -8.69 -21.45 12.33
N LEU A 19 -8.45 -20.53 11.40
CA LEU A 19 -8.87 -20.67 10.01
C LEU A 19 -8.05 -21.73 9.26
N GLU A 20 -6.75 -21.88 9.53
CA GLU A 20 -5.88 -22.91 8.95
C GLU A 20 -6.31 -24.35 9.29
N LYS A 21 -7.18 -24.53 10.31
CA LYS A 21 -7.76 -25.86 10.61
C LYS A 21 -8.85 -26.26 9.62
N GLU A 22 -9.49 -25.28 8.99
CA GLU A 22 -10.64 -25.50 8.08
C GLU A 22 -10.32 -25.15 6.62
N TYR A 23 -9.37 -24.23 6.40
CA TYR A 23 -8.99 -23.70 5.10
C TYR A 23 -7.46 -23.78 4.93
N ASP A 24 -7.01 -23.95 3.69
CA ASP A 24 -5.60 -23.80 3.34
C ASP A 24 -5.41 -22.34 2.92
N LEU A 25 -4.93 -21.51 3.84
CA LEU A 25 -4.81 -20.07 3.64
C LEU A 25 -3.58 -19.77 2.78
N ASP A 26 -3.77 -19.02 1.71
CA ASP A 26 -2.65 -18.50 0.95
C ASP A 26 -2.12 -17.18 1.55
N ARG A 27 -1.07 -16.64 0.93
CA ARG A 27 -0.44 -15.40 1.38
C ARG A 27 -1.39 -14.20 1.32
N TRP A 28 -2.31 -14.17 0.35
CA TRP A 28 -3.28 -13.09 0.18
C TRP A 28 -4.37 -13.16 1.25
N ASP A 29 -4.85 -14.36 1.56
CA ASP A 29 -5.81 -14.58 2.66
C ASP A 29 -5.25 -14.07 3.98
N ILE A 30 -3.98 -14.41 4.27
CA ILE A 30 -3.31 -13.95 5.48
C ILE A 30 -3.13 -12.42 5.48
N GLN A 31 -2.76 -11.83 4.35
CA GLN A 31 -2.62 -10.36 4.24
C GLN A 31 -3.95 -9.64 4.45
N GLU A 32 -5.06 -10.18 3.96
CA GLU A 32 -6.40 -9.64 4.19
C GLU A 32 -6.75 -9.67 5.68
N ILE A 33 -6.53 -10.81 6.34
CA ILE A 33 -6.74 -10.98 7.79
C ILE A 33 -5.94 -9.95 8.59
N ARG A 34 -4.66 -9.74 8.23
CA ARG A 34 -3.79 -8.76 8.88
C ARG A 34 -4.31 -7.33 8.69
N THR A 35 -4.59 -6.95 7.45
CA THR A 35 -5.09 -5.61 7.09
C THR A 35 -6.40 -5.30 7.82
N GLU A 36 -7.32 -6.25 7.85
CA GLU A 36 -8.59 -6.11 8.58
C GLU A 36 -8.36 -5.91 10.08
N ALA A 37 -7.55 -6.76 10.71
CA ALA A 37 -7.28 -6.67 12.15
C ALA A 37 -6.68 -5.32 12.57
N TYR A 38 -5.73 -4.79 11.79
CA TYR A 38 -5.16 -3.45 12.05
C TYR A 38 -6.20 -2.35 11.88
N ARG A 39 -6.99 -2.40 10.79
CA ARG A 39 -8.03 -1.40 10.50
C ARG A 39 -9.12 -1.38 11.58
N GLU A 40 -9.60 -2.54 12.01
CA GLU A 40 -10.59 -2.68 13.08
C GLU A 40 -10.10 -2.11 14.42
N ASN A 41 -8.79 -2.16 14.67
CA ASN A 41 -8.16 -1.61 15.86
C ASN A 41 -7.69 -0.15 15.70
N GLY A 42 -8.10 0.53 14.62
CA GLY A 42 -7.86 1.95 14.41
C GLY A 42 -6.45 2.29 13.88
N TRP A 43 -5.85 1.35 13.14
CA TRP A 43 -4.62 1.59 12.38
C TRP A 43 -4.96 1.87 10.91
N GLY A 44 -4.15 2.72 10.27
CA GLY A 44 -4.36 3.11 8.88
C GLY A 44 -3.88 2.06 7.87
N SER A 45 -2.88 1.26 8.25
CA SER A 45 -2.34 0.14 7.47
C SER A 45 -1.69 -0.88 8.42
N ASP A 46 -1.41 -2.07 7.91
CA ASP A 46 -0.55 -3.06 8.55
C ASP A 46 0.90 -2.56 8.55
N PRO A 47 1.54 -2.37 9.72
CA PRO A 47 2.94 -1.97 9.80
C PRO A 47 3.94 -3.07 9.41
N PHE A 48 3.50 -4.32 9.25
CA PHE A 48 4.32 -5.46 8.85
C PHE A 48 3.64 -6.23 7.71
N PRO A 49 3.49 -5.62 6.53
CA PRO A 49 2.86 -6.28 5.39
C PRO A 49 3.65 -7.51 4.97
N LEU A 50 2.95 -8.58 4.58
CA LEU A 50 3.59 -9.81 4.07
C LEU A 50 4.17 -9.62 2.66
N ASP A 51 3.77 -8.56 1.97
CA ASP A 51 4.32 -8.12 0.69
C ASP A 51 5.32 -6.98 0.89
N GLU A 52 6.60 -7.36 0.86
CA GLU A 52 7.75 -6.45 0.88
C GLU A 52 8.62 -6.67 -0.39
N GLU A 53 8.03 -7.18 -1.48
CA GLU A 53 8.64 -7.08 -2.82
C GLU A 53 7.89 -6.00 -3.62
N ALA A 54 8.57 -4.87 -3.84
CA ALA A 54 8.21 -3.77 -4.74
C ALA A 54 7.25 -2.67 -4.23
N GLU A 55 7.60 -2.01 -3.13
CA GLU A 55 7.28 -0.56 -2.99
C GLU A 55 8.54 0.27 -2.65
N GLU A 56 9.69 -0.13 -3.21
CA GLU A 56 10.85 0.77 -3.39
C GLU A 56 10.83 1.47 -4.77
N GLU A 57 9.75 1.35 -5.57
CA GLU A 57 9.73 1.82 -6.96
C GLU A 57 8.39 2.47 -7.40
N LEU A 58 7.72 3.21 -6.51
CA LEU A 58 6.55 4.05 -6.89
C LEU A 58 6.67 5.51 -6.44
N GLU A 59 7.88 5.97 -6.16
CA GLU A 59 8.27 7.33 -6.52
C GLU A 59 8.90 7.30 -7.92
N GLU A 60 8.23 6.68 -8.91
CA GLU A 60 8.33 7.16 -10.29
C GLU A 60 7.83 8.60 -10.26
N GLU A 61 8.77 9.49 -9.96
CA GLU A 61 8.97 10.77 -10.61
C GLU A 61 7.88 11.02 -11.65
N TRP A 62 6.73 11.50 -11.17
CA TRP A 62 5.73 12.08 -12.04
C TRP A 62 6.43 13.30 -12.61
N HIS A 63 7.14 13.09 -13.72
CA HIS A 63 7.78 14.11 -14.52
C HIS A 63 6.65 15.00 -15.01
N CYS A 64 6.22 15.91 -14.14
CA CYS A 64 5.52 17.13 -14.49
C CYS A 64 6.52 17.99 -15.26
N ARG A 65 6.86 17.55 -16.48
CA ARG A 65 7.58 18.39 -17.43
C ARG A 65 6.77 19.67 -17.52
N SER A 66 7.43 20.80 -17.35
CA SER A 66 6.73 22.09 -17.46
C SER A 66 6.11 22.17 -18.87
N MET A 67 4.92 22.75 -18.98
CA MET A 67 4.27 23.02 -20.27
C MET A 67 5.25 23.67 -21.25
N ALA A 68 6.17 24.51 -20.76
CA ALA A 68 7.22 25.14 -21.56
C ALA A 68 8.23 24.13 -22.17
N GLU A 69 8.62 23.09 -21.43
CA GLU A 69 9.51 22.04 -21.94
C GLU A 69 8.79 21.13 -22.94
N GLN A 70 7.51 20.82 -22.69
CA GLN A 70 6.68 20.06 -23.63
C GLN A 70 6.53 20.81 -24.96
N LEU A 71 6.33 22.13 -24.91
CA LEU A 71 6.23 22.97 -26.09
C LEU A 71 7.57 23.08 -26.83
N ALA A 72 8.68 23.23 -26.11
CA ALA A 72 10.00 23.34 -26.73
C ALA A 72 10.41 22.10 -27.54
N GLU A 73 9.99 20.90 -27.11
CA GLU A 73 10.26 19.64 -27.82
C GLU A 73 9.57 19.57 -29.19
N VAL A 74 8.35 20.10 -29.29
CA VAL A 74 7.62 20.22 -30.56
C VAL A 74 7.95 21.52 -31.30
N GLY A 75 8.96 22.26 -30.85
CA GLY A 75 9.40 23.53 -31.43
C GLY A 75 8.41 24.67 -31.26
N MET A 76 7.46 24.54 -30.33
CA MET A 76 6.46 25.54 -30.01
C MET A 76 6.84 26.35 -28.77
N SER A 77 6.27 27.54 -28.65
CA SER A 77 6.38 28.40 -27.50
C SER A 77 5.00 28.81 -27.02
N MET A 78 4.87 29.16 -25.74
CA MET A 78 3.66 29.80 -25.20
C MET A 78 3.25 31.06 -25.99
N ARG A 79 4.20 31.71 -26.69
CA ARG A 79 3.96 32.88 -27.53
C ARG A 79 3.19 32.56 -28.82
N ASP A 80 3.17 31.31 -29.26
CA ASP A 80 2.42 30.90 -30.45
C ASP A 80 0.90 30.85 -30.21
N PHE A 81 0.48 30.96 -28.95
CA PHE A 81 -0.92 30.93 -28.51
C PHE A 81 -1.47 32.30 -28.07
N LEU A 82 -0.68 33.37 -28.19
CA LEU A 82 -1.05 34.77 -27.88
C LEU A 82 -1.26 35.58 -29.16
#